data_AF-A0A0Q9R2F8-F1
#
_entry.id   AF-A0A0Q9R2F8-F1
#
_cell.length_a   1.000
_cell.length_b   1.000
_cell.length_c   1.000
_cell.angle_alpha   90.00
_cell.angle_beta   90.00
_cell.angle_gamma   90.00
#
_symmetry.space_group_name_H-M   'P 1'
#
loop_
_entity.id
_entity.type
_entity.pdbx_description
1 polymer ?
#
loop_
_entity_poly.entity_id
_entity_poly.type
_entity_poly.pdbx_seq_one_letter_code
_entity_poly.pdbx_strand_id
1 'polypeptide(L)'
;MKKHSKPLAETVSAWSNKCSREASPGSAECISAQSALGAQLGVASVDIALANQLRAAIATFESLGAQLEPLYAEADLAVAAELAALDAADAATFEASEVVNAAMALLTAAQSAEATTLAELEAAKQSVLDVPPGDAAALEEAEAQRDQAQARHDIAVAATASAKADEAAAQTALEDAFLRYDEAEQAYVEAFDAAYGTPEILALEAQVETAAASFDDAIIRLSLTEGSNPQDLIALADAVIAACSAPAVAQAPVAQTPIAHAPLARTAAPQQRGLNIQTAAHDARATDPANLALLAGLAGFGAATAAGAVVVVRRLSAGRA
;
A
#
# COMPACT_ATOMS: atom_id res chain seq x y z
N MET A 1 22.33 24.67 -0.08
CA MET A 1 21.77 25.31 1.13
C MET A 1 20.98 24.26 1.90
N LYS A 2 20.89 24.43 3.24
CA LYS A 2 20.74 23.41 4.30
C LYS A 2 19.61 22.38 4.14
N LYS A 3 20.00 21.10 4.24
CA LYS A 3 19.15 19.92 4.49
C LYS A 3 18.61 19.94 5.94
N HIS A 4 17.32 19.71 6.12
CA HIS A 4 16.74 19.29 7.41
C HIS A 4 16.24 17.84 7.30
N SER A 5 17.18 16.91 7.45
CA SER A 5 16.89 15.50 7.73
C SER A 5 16.73 15.32 9.24
N LYS A 6 15.48 15.27 9.72
CA LYS A 6 15.17 14.70 11.04
C LYS A 6 15.27 13.17 10.95
N PRO A 7 15.84 12.47 11.94
CA PRO A 7 15.99 11.03 11.87
C PRO A 7 14.64 10.33 12.13
N LEU A 8 14.20 9.53 11.16
CA LEU A 8 12.99 8.67 11.19
C LEU A 8 12.97 7.65 12.35
N ALA A 9 14.04 7.54 13.14
CA ALA A 9 14.15 6.59 14.24
C ALA A 9 13.39 7.01 15.51
N GLU A 10 13.17 8.31 15.77
CA GLU A 10 12.43 8.77 16.95
C GLU A 10 10.90 8.71 16.78
N THR A 11 10.38 8.79 15.55
CA THR A 11 8.95 8.64 15.27
C THR A 11 8.45 7.20 15.36
N VAL A 12 9.30 6.21 15.06
CA VAL A 12 8.93 4.79 15.13
C VAL A 12 8.86 4.29 16.58
N SER A 13 9.71 4.80 17.48
CA SER A 13 9.68 4.41 18.90
C SER A 13 8.50 5.02 19.67
N ALA A 14 7.93 6.14 19.19
CA ALA A 14 6.71 6.73 19.74
C ALA A 14 5.43 6.01 19.26
N TRP A 15 5.50 5.30 18.14
CA TRP A 15 4.40 4.50 17.59
C TRP A 15 4.28 3.12 18.26
N SER A 16 5.40 2.47 18.56
CA SER A 16 5.43 1.14 19.20
C SER A 16 4.85 1.10 20.62
N ASN A 17 4.80 2.22 21.34
CA ASN A 17 4.27 2.29 22.72
C ASN A 17 2.78 2.70 22.81
N LYS A 18 2.10 2.92 21.67
CA LYS A 18 0.68 3.29 21.63
C LYS A 18 -0.27 2.20 21.11
N CYS A 19 0.24 1.09 20.59
CA CYS A 19 -0.57 -0.04 20.12
C CYS A 19 -0.77 -1.12 21.20
N SER A 20 -1.01 -0.75 22.46
CA SER A 20 -1.25 -1.76 23.49
C SER A 20 -2.28 -1.30 24.50
N ARG A 21 -3.52 -1.68 24.20
CA ARG A 21 -4.54 -2.30 25.07
C ARG A 21 -5.90 -1.85 24.56
N GLU A 22 -6.47 -2.59 23.62
CA GLU A 22 -7.91 -2.54 23.39
C GLU A 22 -8.62 -2.89 24.71
N ALA A 23 -9.74 -2.23 25.02
CA ALA A 23 -10.62 -2.70 26.07
C ALA A 23 -10.97 -4.16 25.80
N SER A 24 -10.74 -5.02 26.79
CA SER A 24 -11.20 -6.40 26.73
C SER A 24 -12.72 -6.41 26.49
N PRO A 25 -13.26 -7.29 25.62
CA PRO A 25 -14.70 -7.48 25.40
C PRO A 25 -15.55 -7.71 26.67
N GLY A 26 -14.94 -7.81 27.86
CA GLY A 26 -15.60 -7.89 29.16
C GLY A 26 -15.38 -6.67 30.09
N SER A 27 -14.94 -5.51 29.58
CA SER A 27 -14.82 -4.30 30.41
C SER A 27 -16.19 -3.84 30.92
N ALA A 28 -16.23 -3.23 32.10
CA ALA A 28 -17.46 -2.71 32.67
C ALA A 28 -18.10 -1.62 31.78
N GLU A 29 -17.28 -0.83 31.07
CA GLU A 29 -17.78 0.14 30.10
C GLU A 29 -18.41 -0.53 28.88
N CYS A 30 -17.79 -1.57 28.32
CA CYS A 30 -18.33 -2.30 27.17
C CYS A 30 -19.63 -3.03 27.54
N ILE A 31 -19.67 -3.71 28.69
CA ILE A 31 -20.88 -4.38 29.19
C ILE A 31 -21.99 -3.36 29.46
N SER A 32 -21.66 -2.21 30.06
CA SER A 32 -22.64 -1.14 30.30
C SER A 32 -23.19 -0.57 28.99
N ALA A 33 -22.35 -0.33 27.99
CA ALA A 33 -22.77 0.18 26.69
C ALA A 33 -23.64 -0.85 25.94
N GLN A 34 -23.24 -2.12 25.94
CA GLN A 34 -24.05 -3.23 25.39
C GLN A 34 -25.40 -3.35 26.10
N SER A 35 -25.44 -3.17 27.43
CA SER A 35 -26.70 -3.19 28.20
C SER A 35 -27.61 -2.00 27.88
N ALA A 36 -27.05 -0.81 27.64
CA ALA A 36 -27.80 0.39 27.25
C ALA A 36 -28.38 0.25 25.84
N LEU A 37 -27.61 -0.32 24.90
CA LEU A 37 -28.09 -0.71 23.57
C LEU A 37 -29.24 -1.73 23.67
N GLY A 38 -29.08 -2.77 24.49
CA GLY A 38 -30.13 -3.75 24.74
C GLY A 38 -31.40 -3.16 25.36
N ALA A 39 -31.26 -2.21 26.29
CA ALA A 39 -32.38 -1.54 26.92
C ALA A 39 -33.14 -0.61 25.95
N GLN A 40 -32.42 0.15 25.12
CA GLN A 40 -33.02 1.00 24.08
C GLN A 40 -33.77 0.18 23.03
N LEU A 41 -33.20 -0.93 22.57
CA LEU A 41 -33.90 -1.88 21.70
C LEU A 41 -35.14 -2.47 22.39
N GLY A 42 -35.10 -2.69 23.70
CA GLY A 42 -36.25 -3.15 24.48
C GLY A 42 -37.36 -2.08 24.68
N VAL A 43 -37.01 -0.80 24.74
CA VAL A 43 -37.96 0.32 24.96
C VAL A 43 -38.59 0.80 23.66
N ALA A 44 -37.89 0.71 22.53
CA ALA A 44 -38.39 1.14 21.22
C ALA A 44 -39.52 0.25 20.65
N SER A 45 -40.08 -0.70 21.42
CA SER A 45 -40.98 -1.75 20.93
C SER A 45 -40.47 -2.40 19.63
N VAL A 46 -39.14 -2.46 19.49
CA VAL A 46 -38.52 -3.18 18.38
C VAL A 46 -38.99 -4.60 18.53
N ASP A 47 -39.67 -5.07 17.50
CA ASP A 47 -40.19 -6.42 17.42
C ASP A 47 -39.12 -7.37 17.94
N ILE A 48 -39.40 -8.08 19.04
CA ILE A 48 -38.47 -9.04 19.65
C ILE A 48 -38.02 -10.05 18.59
N ALA A 49 -38.86 -10.33 17.58
CA ALA A 49 -38.49 -11.12 16.43
C ALA A 49 -37.38 -10.47 15.58
N LEU A 50 -37.45 -9.17 15.33
CA LEU A 50 -36.43 -8.43 14.57
C LEU A 50 -35.09 -8.34 15.31
N ALA A 51 -35.13 -8.08 16.63
CA ALA A 51 -33.93 -8.09 17.46
C ALA A 51 -33.27 -9.49 17.50
N ASN A 52 -34.08 -10.56 17.56
CA ASN A 52 -33.58 -11.93 17.46
C ASN A 52 -33.06 -12.28 16.06
N GLN A 53 -33.67 -11.75 15.00
CA GLN A 53 -33.21 -11.93 13.62
C GLN A 53 -31.83 -11.29 13.41
N LEU A 54 -31.62 -10.07 13.90
CA LEU A 54 -30.31 -9.40 13.84
C LEU A 54 -29.25 -10.17 14.63
N ARG A 55 -29.56 -10.62 15.85
CA ARG A 55 -28.64 -11.47 16.64
C ARG A 55 -28.28 -12.77 15.93
N ALA A 56 -29.25 -13.42 15.29
CA ALA A 56 -29.01 -14.65 14.55
C ALA A 56 -28.12 -14.39 13.32
N ALA A 57 -28.35 -13.29 12.60
CA ALA A 57 -27.51 -12.90 11.46
C ALA A 57 -26.06 -12.62 11.88
N ILE A 58 -25.86 -11.92 13.01
CA ILE A 58 -24.53 -11.67 13.56
C ILE A 58 -23.83 -12.96 13.96
N ALA A 59 -24.50 -13.83 14.71
CA ALA A 59 -23.94 -15.13 15.08
C ALA A 59 -23.57 -15.98 13.84
N THR A 60 -24.33 -15.84 12.76
CA THR A 60 -24.02 -16.48 11.47
C THR A 60 -22.74 -15.91 10.87
N PHE A 61 -22.56 -14.59 10.85
CA PHE A 61 -21.33 -13.96 10.37
C PHE A 61 -20.10 -14.33 11.19
N GLU A 62 -20.21 -14.34 12.52
CA GLU A 62 -19.12 -14.72 13.40
C GLU A 62 -18.68 -16.18 13.13
N SER A 63 -19.66 -17.08 12.99
CA SER A 63 -19.42 -18.48 12.66
C SER A 63 -18.78 -18.68 11.29
N LEU A 64 -19.26 -17.98 10.26
CA LEU A 64 -18.70 -18.05 8.91
C LEU A 64 -17.31 -17.43 8.85
N GLY A 65 -17.09 -16.32 9.56
CA GLY A 65 -15.79 -15.68 9.67
C GLY A 65 -14.74 -16.60 10.30
N ALA A 66 -15.10 -17.27 11.40
CA ALA A 66 -14.21 -18.24 12.07
C ALA A 66 -13.86 -19.45 11.18
N GLN A 67 -14.73 -19.80 10.23
CA GLN A 67 -14.47 -20.86 9.25
C GLN A 67 -13.61 -20.38 8.07
N LEU A 68 -13.84 -19.15 7.58
CA LEU A 68 -13.07 -18.56 6.49
C LEU A 68 -11.65 -18.17 6.88
N GLU A 69 -11.43 -17.73 8.12
CA GLU A 69 -10.12 -17.25 8.60
C GLU A 69 -8.96 -18.24 8.34
N PRO A 70 -9.03 -19.52 8.76
CA PRO A 70 -7.96 -20.47 8.48
C PRO A 70 -7.78 -20.76 6.99
N LEU A 71 -8.86 -20.75 6.20
CA LEU A 71 -8.80 -21.00 4.75
C LEU A 71 -8.12 -19.85 4.02
N TYR A 72 -8.42 -18.60 4.39
CA TYR A 72 -7.72 -17.44 3.86
C TYR A 72 -6.27 -17.38 4.29
N ALA A 73 -5.94 -17.77 5.53
CA ALA A 73 -4.55 -17.86 5.97
C ALA A 73 -3.76 -18.90 5.15
N GLU A 74 -4.37 -20.04 4.81
CA GLU A 74 -3.78 -21.04 3.92
C GLU A 74 -3.62 -20.49 2.48
N ALA A 75 -4.65 -19.82 1.95
CA ALA A 75 -4.59 -19.19 0.63
C ALA A 75 -3.50 -18.11 0.55
N ASP A 76 -3.37 -17.25 1.56
CA ASP A 76 -2.31 -16.24 1.67
C ASP A 76 -0.92 -16.87 1.66
N LEU A 77 -0.74 -17.98 2.38
CA LEU A 77 0.53 -18.72 2.36
C LEU A 77 0.81 -19.35 0.99
N ALA A 78 -0.23 -19.82 0.29
CA ALA A 78 -0.11 -20.44 -1.02
C ALA A 78 0.30 -19.44 -2.12
N VAL A 79 -0.07 -18.16 -2.02
CA VAL A 79 0.27 -17.11 -3.00
C VAL A 79 1.52 -16.31 -2.65
N ALA A 80 2.11 -16.56 -1.48
CA ALA A 80 3.17 -15.71 -0.93
C ALA A 80 4.44 -15.66 -1.79
N ALA A 81 4.78 -16.76 -2.47
CA ALA A 81 5.99 -16.83 -3.29
C ALA A 81 5.82 -16.03 -4.60
N GLU A 82 4.65 -16.12 -5.21
CA GLU A 82 4.27 -15.45 -6.44
C GLU A 82 4.11 -13.95 -6.22
N LEU A 83 3.52 -13.54 -5.09
CA LEU A 83 3.50 -12.13 -4.69
C LEU A 83 4.90 -11.57 -4.49
N ALA A 84 5.79 -12.33 -3.84
CA ALA A 84 7.19 -11.92 -3.66
C ALA A 84 7.95 -11.85 -5.00
N ALA A 85 7.63 -12.72 -5.96
CA ALA A 85 8.19 -12.68 -7.30
C ALA A 85 7.71 -11.45 -8.08
N LEU A 86 6.41 -11.11 -7.98
CA LEU A 86 5.84 -9.89 -8.56
C LEU A 86 6.49 -8.62 -7.97
N ASP A 87 6.59 -8.53 -6.65
CA ASP A 87 7.28 -7.41 -5.98
C ASP A 87 8.74 -7.27 -6.43
N ALA A 88 9.44 -8.40 -6.62
CA ALA A 88 10.82 -8.40 -7.12
C ALA A 88 10.91 -7.95 -8.59
N ALA A 89 9.95 -8.33 -9.43
CA ALA A 89 9.90 -7.91 -10.82
C ALA A 89 9.56 -6.41 -10.97
N ASP A 90 8.68 -5.88 -10.10
CA ASP A 90 8.38 -4.43 -10.03
C ASP A 90 9.63 -3.64 -9.66
N ALA A 91 10.34 -4.06 -8.61
CA ALA A 91 11.60 -3.45 -8.19
C ALA A 91 12.65 -3.47 -9.32
N ALA A 92 12.79 -4.59 -10.03
CA ALA A 92 13.72 -4.71 -11.15
C ALA A 92 13.35 -3.78 -12.32
N THR A 93 12.05 -3.62 -12.60
CA THR A 93 11.55 -2.70 -13.63
C THR A 93 11.85 -1.25 -13.26
N PHE A 94 11.64 -0.88 -12.01
CA PHE A 94 12.01 0.45 -11.50
C PHE A 94 13.52 0.69 -11.62
N GLU A 95 14.36 -0.25 -11.18
CA GLU A 95 15.82 -0.14 -11.29
C GLU A 95 16.28 0.00 -12.76
N ALA A 96 15.73 -0.80 -13.67
CA ALA A 96 16.05 -0.70 -15.10
C ALA A 96 15.66 0.67 -15.68
N SER A 97 14.54 1.25 -15.24
CA SER A 97 14.12 2.59 -15.67
C SER A 97 15.09 3.69 -15.24
N GLU A 98 15.66 3.59 -14.04
CA GLU A 98 16.69 4.51 -13.56
C GLU A 98 17.99 4.38 -14.36
N VAL A 99 18.36 3.16 -14.78
CA VAL A 99 19.52 2.93 -15.65
C VAL A 99 19.32 3.57 -17.03
N VAL A 100 18.13 3.46 -17.62
CA VAL A 100 17.78 4.14 -18.88
C VAL A 100 17.91 5.66 -18.73
N ASN A 101 17.34 6.23 -17.66
CA ASN A 101 17.43 7.66 -17.39
C ASN A 101 18.90 8.14 -17.27
N ALA A 102 19.74 7.37 -16.57
CA ALA A 102 21.16 7.67 -16.46
C ALA A 102 21.90 7.57 -17.81
N ALA A 103 21.60 6.55 -18.61
CA ALA A 103 22.20 6.37 -19.93
C ALA A 103 21.81 7.49 -20.91
N MET A 104 20.54 7.92 -20.92
CA MET A 104 20.07 9.06 -21.70
C MET A 104 20.76 10.37 -21.29
N ALA A 105 20.99 10.59 -20.00
CA ALA A 105 21.71 11.76 -19.50
C ALA A 105 23.18 11.75 -19.97
N LEU A 106 23.85 10.60 -19.94
CA LEU A 106 25.21 10.43 -20.45
C LEU A 106 25.28 10.65 -21.97
N LEU A 107 24.33 10.11 -22.72
CA LEU A 107 24.22 10.33 -24.17
C LEU A 107 24.06 11.83 -24.50
N THR A 108 23.20 12.53 -23.77
CA THR A 108 23.00 13.97 -23.93
C THR A 108 24.30 14.75 -23.65
N ALA A 109 25.02 14.39 -22.59
CA ALA A 109 26.31 15.00 -22.26
C ALA A 109 27.38 14.73 -23.34
N ALA A 110 27.45 13.50 -23.85
CA ALA A 110 28.39 13.12 -24.91
C ALA A 110 28.12 13.89 -26.20
N GLN A 111 26.86 13.99 -26.62
CA GLN A 111 26.44 14.78 -27.79
C GLN A 111 26.78 16.26 -27.64
N SER A 112 26.61 16.83 -26.44
CA SER A 112 27.02 18.21 -26.17
C SER A 112 28.53 18.38 -26.31
N ALA A 113 29.34 17.43 -25.81
CA ALA A 113 30.79 17.48 -25.94
C ALA A 113 31.26 17.32 -27.40
N GLU A 114 30.60 16.44 -28.17
CA GLU A 114 30.85 16.27 -29.61
C GLU A 114 30.56 17.57 -30.37
N ALA A 115 29.45 18.25 -30.08
CA ALA A 115 29.12 19.53 -30.70
C ALA A 115 30.13 20.63 -30.34
N THR A 116 30.58 20.69 -29.08
CA THR A 116 31.62 21.64 -28.65
C THR A 116 32.95 21.39 -29.36
N THR A 117 33.42 20.14 -29.37
CA THR A 117 34.70 19.79 -30.03
C THR A 117 34.66 19.97 -31.54
N LEU A 118 33.50 19.77 -32.18
CA LEU A 118 33.30 20.08 -33.59
C LEU A 118 33.45 21.58 -33.87
N ALA A 119 32.84 22.43 -33.05
CA ALA A 119 32.97 23.88 -33.19
C ALA A 119 34.43 24.34 -33.01
N GLU A 120 35.16 23.75 -32.04
CA GLU A 120 36.60 24.01 -31.85
C GLU A 120 37.44 23.56 -33.04
N LEU A 121 37.13 22.39 -33.62
CA LEU A 121 37.80 21.90 -34.81
C LEU A 121 37.58 22.81 -36.01
N GLU A 122 36.36 23.29 -36.25
CA GLU A 122 36.08 24.24 -37.33
C GLU A 122 36.79 25.59 -37.11
N ALA A 123 36.86 26.08 -35.87
CA ALA A 123 37.63 27.28 -35.55
C ALA A 123 39.14 27.10 -35.78
N ALA A 124 39.69 25.93 -35.44
CA ALA A 124 41.09 25.62 -35.70
C ALA A 124 41.40 25.48 -37.19
N LYS A 125 40.49 24.86 -37.97
CA LYS A 125 40.59 24.81 -39.44
C LYS A 125 40.57 26.22 -40.05
N GLN A 126 39.70 27.10 -39.56
CA GLN A 126 39.66 28.49 -40.03
C GLN A 126 40.97 29.22 -39.69
N SER A 127 41.54 28.99 -38.51
CA SER A 127 42.80 29.61 -38.09
C SER A 127 43.97 29.24 -39.02
N VAL A 128 44.00 28.00 -39.54
CA VAL A 128 45.00 27.57 -40.55
C VAL A 128 44.82 28.35 -41.87
N LEU A 129 43.58 28.62 -42.29
CA LEU A 129 43.29 29.36 -43.53
C LEU A 129 43.64 30.85 -43.43
N ASP A 130 43.56 31.42 -42.23
CA ASP A 130 43.81 32.83 -41.97
C ASP A 130 45.31 33.17 -41.84
N VAL A 131 46.21 32.17 -41.84
CA VAL A 131 47.66 32.39 -41.76
C VAL A 131 48.18 33.09 -43.03
N PRO A 132 48.84 34.25 -42.91
CA PRO A 132 49.39 34.96 -44.06
C PRO A 132 50.44 34.13 -44.83
N PRO A 133 50.49 34.23 -46.16
CA PRO A 133 51.50 33.54 -46.96
C PRO A 133 52.91 34.00 -46.57
N GLY A 134 53.80 33.05 -46.33
CA GLY A 134 55.20 33.30 -45.97
C GLY A 134 55.51 33.23 -44.47
N ASP A 135 54.51 33.07 -43.61
CA ASP A 135 54.69 32.84 -42.17
C ASP A 135 54.64 31.34 -41.83
N ALA A 136 55.74 30.63 -42.08
CA ALA A 136 55.81 29.19 -41.87
C ALA A 136 55.66 28.79 -40.39
N ALA A 137 56.10 29.63 -39.45
CA ALA A 137 56.02 29.34 -38.03
C ALA A 137 54.57 29.44 -37.53
N ALA A 138 53.83 30.46 -37.94
CA ALA A 138 52.41 30.58 -37.63
C ALA A 138 51.57 29.46 -38.26
N LEU A 139 51.94 29.01 -39.46
CA LEU A 139 51.28 27.88 -40.11
C LEU A 139 51.47 26.58 -39.32
N GLU A 140 52.71 26.27 -38.93
CA GLU A 140 53.02 25.06 -38.14
C GLU A 140 52.24 25.05 -36.81
N GLU A 141 52.16 26.19 -36.11
CA GLU A 141 51.38 26.30 -34.87
C GLU A 141 49.88 26.09 -35.11
N ALA A 142 49.31 26.72 -36.15
CA ALA A 142 47.89 26.57 -36.47
C ALA A 142 47.54 25.12 -36.86
N GLU A 143 48.40 24.44 -37.62
CA GLU A 143 48.22 23.03 -37.97
C GLU A 143 48.29 22.12 -36.75
N ALA A 144 49.22 22.37 -35.81
CA ALA A 144 49.29 21.64 -34.56
C ALA A 144 48.01 21.81 -33.71
N GLN A 145 47.44 23.03 -33.66
CA GLN A 145 46.17 23.28 -32.97
C GLN A 145 44.99 22.56 -33.64
N ARG A 146 44.93 22.55 -34.98
CA ARG A 146 43.94 21.78 -35.75
C ARG A 146 44.04 20.30 -35.43
N ASP A 147 45.24 19.73 -35.42
CA ASP A 147 45.45 18.32 -35.16
C ASP A 147 45.05 17.94 -33.71
N GLN A 148 45.31 18.81 -32.74
CA GLN A 148 44.83 18.65 -31.36
C GLN A 148 43.30 18.75 -31.26
N ALA A 149 42.67 19.69 -31.97
CA ALA A 149 41.21 19.80 -32.00
C ALA A 149 40.57 18.58 -32.67
N GLN A 150 41.17 18.05 -33.74
CA GLN A 150 40.73 16.82 -34.40
C GLN A 150 40.78 15.64 -33.45
N ALA A 151 41.90 15.43 -32.75
CA ALA A 151 42.05 14.34 -31.79
C ALA A 151 41.00 14.42 -30.67
N ARG A 152 40.70 15.61 -30.17
CA ARG A 152 39.64 15.82 -29.16
C ARG A 152 38.25 15.53 -29.71
N HIS A 153 37.98 15.93 -30.95
CA HIS A 153 36.72 15.64 -31.62
C HIS A 153 36.54 14.14 -31.86
N ASP A 154 37.57 13.42 -32.31
CA ASP A 154 37.52 11.97 -32.51
C ASP A 154 37.22 11.22 -31.20
N ILE A 155 37.80 11.67 -30.09
CA ILE A 155 37.49 11.14 -28.74
C ILE A 155 36.02 11.38 -28.39
N ALA A 156 35.49 12.58 -28.66
CA ALA A 156 34.10 12.92 -28.36
C ALA A 156 33.11 12.10 -29.20
N VAL A 157 33.40 11.90 -30.50
CA VAL A 157 32.61 11.04 -31.39
C VAL A 157 32.59 9.59 -30.87
N ALA A 158 33.74 9.06 -30.45
CA ALA A 158 33.83 7.72 -29.87
C ALA A 158 33.02 7.61 -28.56
N ALA A 159 33.07 8.63 -27.71
CA ALA A 159 32.27 8.68 -26.48
C ALA A 159 30.77 8.71 -26.76
N THR A 160 30.31 9.50 -27.75
CA THR A 160 28.90 9.49 -28.18
C THR A 160 28.49 8.13 -28.71
N ALA A 161 29.32 7.47 -29.51
CA ALA A 161 29.04 6.13 -30.03
C ALA A 161 28.88 5.10 -28.90
N SER A 162 29.76 5.15 -27.88
CA SER A 162 29.64 4.31 -26.68
C SER A 162 28.35 4.61 -25.92
N ALA A 163 28.05 5.88 -25.65
CA ALA A 163 26.86 6.26 -24.90
C ALA A 163 25.55 5.86 -25.59
N LYS A 164 25.51 5.87 -26.93
CA LYS A 164 24.38 5.34 -27.72
C LYS A 164 24.22 3.83 -27.54
N ALA A 165 25.32 3.08 -27.51
CA ALA A 165 25.27 1.63 -27.30
C ALA A 165 24.80 1.30 -25.88
N ASP A 166 25.30 2.03 -24.88
CA ASP A 166 24.89 1.86 -23.48
C ASP A 166 23.40 2.20 -23.28
N GLU A 167 22.90 3.25 -23.93
CA GLU A 167 21.49 3.64 -23.88
C GLU A 167 20.58 2.60 -24.55
N ALA A 168 20.96 2.07 -25.71
CA ALA A 168 20.24 0.98 -26.36
C ALA A 168 20.22 -0.29 -25.50
N ALA A 169 21.36 -0.66 -24.88
CA ALA A 169 21.43 -1.81 -23.98
C ALA A 169 20.55 -1.62 -22.73
N ALA A 170 20.50 -0.41 -22.17
CA ALA A 170 19.63 -0.08 -21.06
C ALA A 170 18.14 -0.18 -21.45
N GLN A 171 17.76 0.28 -22.64
CA GLN A 171 16.39 0.14 -23.15
C GLN A 171 15.99 -1.32 -23.29
N THR A 172 16.84 -2.16 -23.89
CA THR A 172 16.57 -3.61 -23.99
C THR A 172 16.42 -4.26 -22.61
N ALA A 173 17.26 -3.88 -21.64
CA ALA A 173 17.14 -4.40 -20.28
C ALA A 173 15.83 -3.98 -19.58
N LEU A 174 15.34 -2.78 -19.87
CA LEU A 174 14.04 -2.30 -19.37
C LEU A 174 12.87 -3.07 -20.02
N GLU A 175 12.93 -3.31 -21.33
CA GLU A 175 11.92 -4.14 -22.03
C GLU A 175 11.89 -5.57 -21.46
N ASP A 176 13.05 -6.18 -21.24
CA ASP A 176 13.15 -7.50 -20.62
C ASP A 176 12.60 -7.50 -19.18
N ALA A 177 12.81 -6.42 -18.42
CA ALA A 177 12.28 -6.28 -17.06
C ALA A 177 10.74 -6.21 -17.06
N PHE A 178 10.14 -5.43 -17.96
CA PHE A 178 8.68 -5.38 -18.14
C PHE A 178 8.10 -6.74 -18.51
N LEU A 179 8.73 -7.49 -19.41
CA LEU A 179 8.26 -8.82 -19.79
C LEU A 179 8.24 -9.77 -18.58
N ARG A 180 9.26 -9.70 -17.70
CA ARG A 180 9.30 -10.51 -16.48
C ARG A 180 8.28 -10.05 -15.43
N TYR A 181 7.96 -8.76 -15.38
CA TYR A 181 6.87 -8.24 -14.58
C TYR A 181 5.53 -8.80 -15.05
N ASP A 182 5.24 -8.74 -16.35
CA ASP A 182 3.99 -9.27 -16.93
C ASP A 182 3.85 -10.78 -16.66
N GLU A 183 4.93 -11.55 -16.81
CA GLU A 183 4.95 -12.98 -16.49
C GLU A 183 4.69 -13.24 -14.98
N ALA A 184 5.27 -12.44 -14.10
CA ALA A 184 5.08 -12.57 -12.65
C ALA A 184 3.66 -12.16 -12.23
N GLU A 185 3.09 -11.14 -12.85
CA GLU A 185 1.71 -10.70 -12.61
C GLU A 185 0.73 -11.79 -13.02
N GLN A 186 0.89 -12.37 -14.21
CA GLN A 186 0.05 -13.47 -14.66
C GLN A 186 0.14 -14.68 -13.71
N ALA A 187 1.35 -15.07 -13.30
CA ALA A 187 1.54 -16.17 -12.37
C ALA A 187 0.90 -15.90 -11.00
N TYR A 188 1.01 -14.66 -10.50
CA TYR A 188 0.36 -14.24 -9.26
C TYR A 188 -1.16 -14.30 -9.35
N VAL A 189 -1.76 -13.82 -10.44
CA VAL A 189 -3.22 -13.88 -10.65
C VAL A 189 -3.70 -15.32 -10.73
N GLU A 190 -3.02 -16.18 -11.48
CA GLU A 190 -3.36 -17.61 -11.57
C GLU A 190 -3.27 -18.32 -10.21
N ALA A 191 -2.22 -18.03 -9.44
CA ALA A 191 -2.06 -18.58 -8.09
C ALA A 191 -3.13 -18.05 -7.12
N PHE A 192 -3.46 -16.76 -7.22
CA PHE A 192 -4.50 -16.13 -6.43
C PHE A 192 -5.86 -16.76 -6.69
N ASP A 193 -6.25 -16.89 -7.96
CA ASP A 193 -7.51 -17.52 -8.36
C ASP A 193 -7.58 -18.98 -7.92
N ALA A 194 -6.48 -19.73 -8.01
CA ALA A 194 -6.43 -21.12 -7.55
C ALA A 194 -6.56 -21.24 -6.02
N ALA A 195 -5.90 -20.36 -5.27
CA ALA A 195 -5.87 -20.39 -3.81
C ALA A 195 -7.19 -19.89 -3.19
N TYR A 196 -7.78 -18.83 -3.75
CA TYR A 196 -9.00 -18.22 -3.24
C TYR A 196 -10.28 -18.77 -3.88
N GLY A 197 -10.20 -19.32 -5.09
CA GLY A 197 -11.32 -19.91 -5.82
C GLY A 197 -11.67 -21.33 -5.40
N THR A 198 -11.22 -21.80 -4.23
CA THR A 198 -11.54 -23.16 -3.79
C THR A 198 -13.04 -23.31 -3.54
N PRO A 199 -13.65 -24.48 -3.83
CA PRO A 199 -15.08 -24.68 -3.61
C PRO A 199 -15.53 -24.44 -2.17
N GLU A 200 -14.67 -24.69 -1.19
CA GLU A 200 -14.95 -24.48 0.23
C GLU A 200 -15.03 -22.98 0.57
N ILE A 201 -14.04 -22.20 0.13
CA ILE A 201 -14.05 -20.74 0.30
C ILE A 201 -15.27 -20.15 -0.39
N LEU A 202 -15.52 -20.50 -1.66
CA LEU A 202 -16.65 -19.97 -2.43
C LEU A 202 -18.01 -20.33 -1.80
N ALA A 203 -18.14 -21.53 -1.24
CA ALA A 203 -19.37 -21.95 -0.55
C ALA A 203 -19.61 -21.19 0.75
N LEU A 204 -18.54 -20.88 1.51
CA LEU A 204 -18.64 -20.06 2.72
C LEU A 204 -18.90 -18.59 2.37
N GLU A 205 -18.25 -18.05 1.34
CA GLU A 205 -18.51 -16.70 0.83
C GLU A 205 -19.96 -16.54 0.37
N ALA A 206 -20.52 -17.51 -0.36
CA ALA A 206 -21.94 -17.49 -0.74
C ALA A 206 -22.90 -17.48 0.47
N GLN A 207 -22.52 -18.17 1.56
CA GLN A 207 -23.26 -18.10 2.82
C GLN A 207 -23.12 -16.74 3.50
N VAL A 208 -21.94 -16.11 3.45
CA VAL A 208 -21.72 -14.74 3.94
C VAL A 208 -22.59 -13.76 3.15
N GLU A 209 -22.66 -13.89 1.82
CA GLU A 209 -23.53 -13.05 0.98
C GLU A 209 -25.01 -13.23 1.34
N THR A 210 -25.45 -14.47 1.59
CA THR A 210 -26.82 -14.76 2.02
C THR A 210 -27.12 -14.16 3.40
N ALA A 211 -26.19 -14.27 4.34
CA ALA A 211 -26.30 -13.68 5.67
C ALA A 211 -26.36 -12.14 5.60
N ALA A 212 -25.58 -11.52 4.70
CA ALA A 212 -25.61 -10.08 4.44
C ALA A 212 -26.94 -9.62 3.89
N ALA A 213 -27.49 -10.29 2.88
CA ALA A 213 -28.82 -9.96 2.37
C ALA A 213 -29.90 -10.05 3.47
N SER A 214 -29.82 -11.07 4.35
CA SER A 214 -30.75 -11.20 5.48
C SER A 214 -30.55 -10.12 6.54
N PHE A 215 -29.32 -9.68 6.77
CA PHE A 215 -29.02 -8.60 7.71
C PHE A 215 -29.54 -7.26 7.17
N ASP A 216 -29.31 -6.98 5.89
CA ASP A 216 -29.79 -5.77 5.23
C ASP A 216 -31.33 -5.67 5.25
N ASP A 217 -32.05 -6.75 4.96
CA ASP A 217 -33.53 -6.79 5.08
C ASP A 217 -34.00 -6.50 6.51
N ALA A 218 -33.31 -7.03 7.52
CA ALA A 218 -33.62 -6.75 8.92
C ALA A 218 -33.37 -5.27 9.27
N ILE A 219 -32.28 -4.68 8.82
CA ILE A 219 -32.00 -3.25 9.03
C ILE A 219 -33.03 -2.37 8.30
N ILE A 220 -33.43 -2.71 7.08
CA ILE A 220 -34.46 -1.99 6.34
C ILE A 220 -35.78 -2.03 7.13
N ARG A 221 -36.22 -3.19 7.60
CA ARG A 221 -37.44 -3.31 8.42
C ARG A 221 -37.36 -2.51 9.72
N LEU A 222 -36.18 -2.48 10.36
CA LEU A 222 -35.95 -1.66 11.54
C LEU A 222 -36.15 -0.17 11.23
N SER A 223 -35.64 0.31 10.09
CA SER A 223 -35.79 1.72 9.69
C SER A 223 -37.23 2.11 9.31
N LEU A 224 -38.08 1.14 8.98
CA LEU A 224 -39.49 1.34 8.67
C LEU A 224 -40.41 1.24 9.91
N THR A 225 -39.87 0.89 11.08
CA THR A 225 -40.65 0.75 12.32
C THR A 225 -40.89 2.13 12.96
N GLU A 226 -42.15 2.47 13.28
CA GLU A 226 -42.49 3.73 13.96
C GLU A 226 -41.83 3.79 15.35
N GLY A 227 -41.12 4.89 15.63
CA GLY A 227 -40.46 5.12 16.92
C GLY A 227 -38.97 4.77 16.97
N SER A 228 -38.42 4.10 15.97
CA SER A 228 -36.98 3.90 15.80
C SER A 228 -36.42 4.88 14.78
N ASN A 229 -35.81 5.96 15.25
CA ASN A 229 -35.02 6.83 14.39
C ASN A 229 -33.71 6.12 14.02
N PRO A 230 -33.43 5.85 12.73
CA PRO A 230 -32.22 5.16 12.30
C PRO A 230 -30.93 5.84 12.78
N GLN A 231 -30.94 7.17 12.90
CA GLN A 231 -29.79 7.93 13.36
C GLN A 231 -29.49 7.70 14.85
N ASP A 232 -30.51 7.48 15.67
CA ASP A 232 -30.34 7.22 17.09
C ASP A 232 -29.79 5.81 17.31
N LEU A 233 -30.20 4.84 16.47
CA LEU A 233 -29.65 3.49 16.48
C LEU A 233 -28.19 3.45 16.02
N ILE A 234 -27.84 4.22 14.98
CA ILE A 234 -26.45 4.36 14.53
C ILE A 234 -25.60 5.02 15.62
N ALA A 235 -26.07 6.13 16.21
CA ALA A 235 -25.34 6.81 17.28
C ALA A 235 -25.13 5.91 18.52
N LEU A 236 -26.10 5.04 18.81
CA LEU A 236 -26.01 4.09 19.91
C LEU A 236 -25.07 2.93 19.60
N ALA A 237 -25.10 2.42 18.37
CA ALA A 237 -24.12 1.46 17.88
C ALA A 237 -22.72 2.06 17.99
N ASP A 238 -22.49 3.26 17.45
CA ASP A 238 -21.23 4.03 17.52
C ASP A 238 -20.71 4.22 18.95
N ALA A 239 -21.61 4.51 19.90
CA ALA A 239 -21.27 4.63 21.31
C ALA A 239 -20.81 3.29 21.92
N VAL A 240 -21.41 2.17 21.52
CA VAL A 240 -20.98 0.81 21.95
C VAL A 240 -19.60 0.48 21.41
N ILE A 241 -19.35 0.78 20.13
CA ILE A 241 -18.02 0.61 19.53
C ILE A 241 -17.00 1.41 20.29
N ALA A 242 -17.26 2.71 20.48
CA ALA A 242 -16.32 3.60 21.14
C ALA A 242 -16.03 3.11 22.56
N ALA A 243 -17.03 2.57 23.27
CA ALA A 243 -16.86 2.00 24.60
C ALA A 243 -16.11 0.66 24.60
N CYS A 244 -16.35 -0.21 23.63
CA CYS A 244 -15.74 -1.54 23.52
C CYS A 244 -14.37 -1.54 22.82
N SER A 245 -14.05 -0.48 22.07
CA SER A 245 -12.75 -0.28 21.40
C SER A 245 -11.88 0.77 22.08
N ALA A 246 -12.36 1.43 23.15
CA ALA A 246 -11.57 2.39 23.90
C ALA A 246 -10.27 1.74 24.40
N PRO A 247 -9.12 2.43 24.28
CA PRO A 247 -7.90 1.91 24.86
C PRO A 247 -8.09 1.81 26.37
N ALA A 248 -7.79 0.66 26.96
CA ALA A 248 -7.94 0.43 28.39
C ALA A 248 -7.18 1.53 29.13
N VAL A 249 -7.92 2.45 29.77
CA VAL A 249 -7.31 3.51 30.56
C VAL A 249 -6.50 2.82 31.63
N ALA A 250 -5.17 2.93 31.54
CA ALA A 250 -4.27 2.36 32.51
C ALA A 250 -4.69 2.90 33.88
N GLN A 251 -5.25 2.02 34.73
CA GLN A 251 -5.42 2.33 36.13
C GLN A 251 -4.08 2.83 36.65
N ALA A 252 -4.10 3.97 37.36
CA ALA A 252 -2.91 4.70 37.77
C ALA A 252 -1.85 3.73 38.32
N PRO A 253 -0.60 3.78 37.81
CA PRO A 253 0.41 2.81 38.18
C PRO A 253 0.69 2.90 39.67
N VAL A 254 0.51 1.78 40.37
CA VAL A 254 1.09 1.60 41.71
C VAL A 254 2.60 1.69 41.54
N ALA A 255 3.20 2.71 42.16
CA ALA A 255 4.60 3.07 41.97
C ALA A 255 5.53 1.86 42.20
N GLN A 256 6.28 1.48 41.16
CA GLN A 256 7.41 0.55 41.29
C GLN A 256 8.70 1.28 40.94
N THR A 257 9.66 1.17 41.85
CA THR A 257 11.02 1.76 41.82
C THR A 257 11.90 1.20 40.70
N PRO A 258 12.82 1.99 40.13
CA PRO A 258 13.64 1.58 38.99
C PRO A 258 14.94 0.86 39.39
N ILE A 259 15.32 -0.16 38.62
CA ILE A 259 16.69 -0.72 38.57
C ILE A 259 17.17 -0.70 37.11
N ALA A 260 18.46 -0.45 36.92
CA ALA A 260 19.12 -0.05 35.66
C ALA A 260 19.92 -1.16 34.94
N HIS A 261 20.06 -0.97 33.61
CA HIS A 261 21.07 -1.52 32.64
C HIS A 261 20.91 -3.01 32.21
N ALA A 262 21.14 -3.50 30.98
CA ALA A 262 21.93 -3.09 29.78
C ALA A 262 21.40 -3.86 28.51
N PRO A 263 21.99 -3.74 27.29
CA PRO A 263 21.30 -3.96 25.99
C PRO A 263 21.47 -5.36 25.36
N LEU A 264 20.47 -5.79 24.58
CA LEU A 264 20.55 -6.98 23.71
C LEU A 264 20.02 -6.71 22.29
N ALA A 265 20.61 -7.46 21.36
CA ALA A 265 20.62 -7.31 19.91
C ALA A 265 19.25 -7.44 19.22
N ARG A 266 19.08 -6.70 18.11
CA ARG A 266 17.95 -6.82 17.18
C ARG A 266 18.20 -7.97 16.21
N THR A 267 17.41 -9.03 16.32
CA THR A 267 17.04 -9.90 15.20
C THR A 267 15.67 -9.46 14.71
N ALA A 268 15.55 -9.14 13.42
CA ALA A 268 14.28 -8.79 12.79
C ALA A 268 13.38 -10.04 12.74
N ALA A 269 12.25 -9.97 13.44
CA ALA A 269 11.16 -10.92 13.28
C ALA A 269 10.31 -10.54 12.06
N PRO A 270 9.70 -11.51 11.35
CA PRO A 270 8.77 -11.21 10.27
C PRO A 270 7.61 -10.37 10.83
N GLN A 271 7.39 -9.19 10.24
CA GLN A 271 6.24 -8.37 10.60
C GLN A 271 4.98 -9.05 10.11
N GLN A 272 4.22 -9.67 11.02
CA GLN A 272 2.79 -9.87 10.81
C GLN A 272 2.15 -8.49 10.64
N ARG A 273 1.89 -8.09 9.38
CA ARG A 273 0.95 -7.01 9.09
C ARG A 273 -0.45 -7.54 9.42
N GLY A 274 -0.83 -7.43 10.69
CA GLY A 274 -2.23 -7.61 11.07
C GLY A 274 -3.08 -6.62 10.27
N LEU A 275 -4.10 -7.12 9.58
CA LEU A 275 -5.07 -6.33 8.83
C LEU A 275 -5.68 -5.27 9.75
N ASN A 276 -5.23 -4.03 9.59
CA ASN A 276 -5.73 -2.91 10.36
C ASN A 276 -6.96 -2.34 9.64
N ILE A 277 -8.14 -2.71 10.12
CA ILE A 277 -9.48 -2.31 9.63
C ILE A 277 -9.60 -0.79 9.44
N GLN A 278 -8.79 0.00 10.16
CA GLN A 278 -8.74 1.45 10.08
C GLN A 278 -8.30 2.00 8.71
N THR A 279 -7.51 1.27 7.93
CA THR A 279 -7.05 1.73 6.61
C THR A 279 -8.14 1.53 5.54
N ALA A 280 -8.87 0.42 5.58
CA ALA A 280 -9.96 0.13 4.64
C ALA A 280 -11.16 1.08 4.82
N ALA A 281 -11.44 1.51 6.05
CA ALA A 281 -12.52 2.45 6.34
C ALA A 281 -12.23 3.89 5.86
N HIS A 282 -10.95 4.27 5.72
CA HIS A 282 -10.59 5.64 5.32
C HIS A 282 -10.74 5.87 3.80
N ASP A 283 -10.53 4.84 2.98
CA ASP A 283 -10.61 4.95 1.51
C ASP A 283 -12.06 4.83 0.98
N ALA A 284 -12.98 4.27 1.76
CA ALA A 284 -14.40 4.23 1.45
C ALA A 284 -15.08 5.58 1.76
N ARG A 285 -14.79 6.64 0.99
CA ARG A 285 -15.63 7.86 0.95
C ARG A 285 -17.01 7.54 0.35
N ALA A 286 -17.87 6.83 1.08
CA ALA A 286 -19.19 6.44 0.61
C ALA A 286 -20.27 7.31 1.26
N THR A 287 -20.85 8.23 0.49
CA THR A 287 -22.04 9.02 0.85
C THR A 287 -23.35 8.23 0.69
N ASP A 288 -23.28 6.91 0.56
CA ASP A 288 -24.43 6.05 0.32
C ASP A 288 -25.00 5.54 1.66
N PRO A 289 -26.28 5.80 1.97
CA PRO A 289 -26.90 5.36 3.22
C PRO A 289 -26.86 3.84 3.44
N ALA A 290 -26.78 3.02 2.38
CA ALA A 290 -26.61 1.57 2.51
C ALA A 290 -25.21 1.19 3.05
N ASN A 291 -24.16 1.90 2.59
CA ASN A 291 -22.79 1.69 3.06
C ASN A 291 -22.58 2.23 4.48
N LEU A 292 -23.30 3.29 4.87
CA LEU A 292 -23.29 3.83 6.23
C LEU A 292 -24.02 2.91 7.22
N ALA A 293 -25.14 2.28 6.81
CA ALA A 293 -25.85 1.30 7.64
C ALA A 293 -25.03 0.02 7.84
N LEU A 294 -24.29 -0.41 6.81
CA LEU A 294 -23.38 -1.55 6.88
C LEU A 294 -22.14 -1.23 7.74
N LEU A 295 -21.55 -0.04 7.59
CA LEU A 295 -20.44 0.42 8.44
C LEU A 295 -20.88 0.58 9.89
N ALA A 296 -22.06 1.16 10.16
CA ALA A 296 -22.60 1.26 11.51
C ALA A 296 -22.95 -0.13 12.10
N GLY A 297 -23.41 -1.07 11.28
CA GLY A 297 -23.65 -2.46 11.67
C GLY A 297 -22.36 -3.23 12.00
N LEU A 298 -21.31 -3.06 11.19
CA LEU A 298 -19.99 -3.67 11.39
C LEU A 298 -19.25 -3.08 12.59
N ALA A 299 -19.43 -1.78 12.77
CA ALA A 299 -18.75 -1.05 13.80
C ALA A 299 -19.48 -1.29 15.15
N GLY A 300 -20.82 -1.36 15.19
CA GLY A 300 -21.65 -1.66 16.39
C GLY A 300 -21.35 -2.98 17.12
N PHE A 301 -20.62 -3.90 16.49
CA PHE A 301 -20.23 -5.20 17.03
C PHE A 301 -18.71 -5.33 17.07
N GLY A 302 -18.10 -4.61 18.02
CA GLY A 302 -16.66 -4.62 18.25
C GLY A 302 -16.10 -6.02 18.52
N ALA A 303 -14.97 -6.31 17.87
CA ALA A 303 -14.05 -7.43 18.03
C ALA A 303 -14.36 -8.77 17.34
N ALA A 304 -15.56 -9.00 16.76
CA ALA A 304 -15.86 -10.25 16.05
C ALA A 304 -15.97 -10.13 14.52
N THR A 305 -15.88 -8.91 13.97
CA THR A 305 -16.21 -8.61 12.57
C THR A 305 -15.00 -8.40 11.65
N ALA A 306 -13.77 -8.68 12.09
CA ALA A 306 -12.59 -8.57 11.23
C ALA A 306 -12.74 -9.44 9.96
N ALA A 307 -13.23 -10.67 10.09
CA ALA A 307 -13.44 -11.56 8.94
C ALA A 307 -14.57 -11.08 8.00
N GLY A 308 -15.71 -10.65 8.55
CA GLY A 308 -16.84 -10.16 7.75
C GLY A 308 -16.56 -8.84 7.01
N ALA A 309 -15.87 -7.91 7.66
CA ALA A 309 -15.43 -6.66 7.04
C ALA A 309 -14.41 -6.91 5.91
N VAL A 310 -13.53 -7.89 6.07
CA VAL A 310 -12.52 -8.26 5.06
C VAL A 310 -13.17 -8.86 3.81
N VAL A 311 -14.16 -9.74 3.97
CA VAL A 311 -14.92 -10.32 2.84
C VAL A 311 -15.64 -9.23 2.04
N VAL A 312 -16.29 -8.28 2.73
CA VAL A 312 -17.01 -7.19 2.05
C VAL A 312 -16.06 -6.18 1.39
N VAL A 313 -14.95 -5.82 2.05
CA VAL A 313 -13.94 -4.93 1.47
C VAL A 313 -13.29 -5.56 0.24
N ARG A 314 -12.98 -6.87 0.28
CA ARG A 314 -12.45 -7.62 -0.88
C ARG A 314 -13.43 -7.65 -2.05
N ARG A 315 -14.75 -7.77 -1.80
CA ARG A 315 -15.79 -7.69 -2.83
C ARG A 315 -15.90 -6.30 -3.46
N LEU A 316 -15.80 -5.24 -2.66
CA LEU A 316 -15.85 -3.85 -3.17
C LEU A 316 -14.62 -3.48 -3.99
N SER A 317 -13.45 -4.09 -3.73
CA SER A 317 -12.27 -3.97 -4.59
C SER A 317 -12.39 -4.79 -5.87
N ALA A 318 -12.94 -6.00 -5.82
CA ALA A 318 -13.10 -6.87 -6.98
C ALA A 318 -14.19 -6.42 -7.96
N GLY A 319 -15.25 -5.76 -7.48
CA GLY A 319 -16.34 -5.22 -8.33
C GLY A 319 -16.08 -3.83 -8.94
N ARG A 320 -14.90 -3.24 -8.72
CA ARG A 320 -14.49 -1.93 -9.27
C ARG A 320 -13.41 -2.01 -10.35
N ALA A 321 -12.92 -3.21 -10.67
CA ALA A 321 -12.16 -3.51 -11.88
C ALA A 321 -13.13 -3.93 -13.00
#